data_AF-A0A2E8VKE6-F1
#
_entry.id   AF-A0A2E8VKE6-F1
#
_cell.length_a   1.000
_cell.length_b   1.000
_cell.length_c   1.000
_cell.angle_alpha   90.00
_cell.angle_beta   90.00
_cell.angle_gamma   90.00
#
_symmetry.space_group_name_H-M   'P 1'
#
loop_
_entity.id
_entity.type
_entity.pdbx_description
1 polymer ?
#
loop_
_entity_poly.entity_id
_entity_poly.type
_entity_poly.pdbx_seq_one_letter_code
_entity_poly.pdbx_strand_id
1 'polypeptide(L)'
;MVDGLKKSRNEGDNLKAALFMAGYREGVHLLPKLGAHEATALGPAGIGDLFVTATSPHGRNREMGQRLGEGQSLEQATSEMVMVAEGVRATRMFAARIESMDVSAPFVTALAALLDGETDVDAFLSAVLQG
;
A
#
# COMPACT_ATOMS: atom_id res chain seq x y z
N MET A 1 3.50 2.98 -1.56
CA MET A 1 2.73 3.06 -2.81
C MET A 1 1.54 3.99 -2.70
N VAL A 2 1.01 4.22 -1.50
CA VAL A 2 -0.14 5.11 -1.25
C VAL A 2 0.17 6.61 -1.39
N ASP A 3 1.44 6.98 -1.41
CA ASP A 3 1.88 8.37 -1.59
C ASP A 3 1.93 8.72 -3.08
N GLY A 4 1.30 9.83 -3.48
CA GLY A 4 1.26 10.30 -4.86
C GLY A 4 -0.02 9.97 -5.64
N LEU A 5 -0.97 9.23 -5.06
CA LEU A 5 -2.22 8.83 -5.73
C LEU A 5 -3.15 10.00 -6.13
N LYS A 6 -2.97 11.20 -5.56
CA LYS A 6 -3.65 12.43 -5.98
C LYS A 6 -2.64 13.56 -6.17
N LYS A 7 -2.90 14.45 -7.14
CA LYS A 7 -2.01 15.54 -7.57
C LYS A 7 -2.00 16.77 -6.65
N SER A 8 -3.13 17.08 -6.00
CA SER A 8 -3.23 18.21 -5.08
C SER A 8 -2.43 17.94 -3.82
N ARG A 9 -1.54 18.86 -3.42
CA ARG A 9 -0.64 18.67 -2.25
C ARG A 9 -1.43 18.50 -0.93
N ASN A 10 -2.42 19.36 -0.69
CA ASN A 10 -3.21 19.30 0.55
C ASN A 10 -4.14 18.08 0.60
N GLU A 11 -4.73 17.69 -0.54
CA GLU A 11 -5.52 16.46 -0.61
C GLU A 11 -4.61 15.23 -0.50
N GLY A 12 -3.42 15.29 -1.10
CA GLY A 12 -2.42 14.22 -1.09
C GLY A 12 -1.90 13.90 0.29
N ASP A 13 -1.59 14.91 1.12
CA ASP A 13 -1.08 14.69 2.48
C ASP A 13 -2.15 14.07 3.41
N ASN A 14 -3.40 14.57 3.34
CA ASN A 14 -4.52 14.00 4.09
C ASN A 14 -4.86 12.57 3.63
N LEU A 15 -4.88 12.36 2.32
CA LEU A 15 -5.12 11.05 1.72
C LEU A 15 -4.05 10.05 2.14
N LYS A 16 -2.78 10.46 2.09
CA LYS A 16 -1.64 9.66 2.52
C LYS A 16 -1.77 9.26 3.98
N ALA A 17 -2.14 10.19 4.86
CA ALA A 17 -2.38 9.90 6.27
C ALA A 17 -3.52 8.89 6.47
N ALA A 18 -4.63 9.05 5.74
CA ALA A 18 -5.77 8.13 5.81
C ALA A 18 -5.40 6.72 5.33
N LEU A 19 -4.72 6.61 4.19
CA LEU A 19 -4.26 5.34 3.64
C LEU A 19 -3.23 4.66 4.52
N PHE A 20 -2.32 5.43 5.13
CA PHE A 20 -1.37 4.92 6.11
C PHE A 20 -2.11 4.32 7.30
N MET A 21 -3.10 5.03 7.87
CA MET A 21 -3.87 4.55 9.01
C MET A 21 -4.70 3.30 8.66
N ALA A 22 -5.31 3.25 7.48
CA ALA A 22 -6.07 2.10 7.02
C ALA A 22 -5.20 0.84 6.91
N GLY A 23 -4.06 0.94 6.20
CA GLY A 23 -3.13 -0.18 6.05
C GLY A 23 -2.46 -0.58 7.37
N TYR A 24 -2.15 0.39 8.23
CA TYR A 24 -1.58 0.13 9.55
C TYR A 24 -2.56 -0.65 10.45
N ARG A 25 -3.82 -0.20 10.53
CA ARG A 25 -4.88 -0.86 11.32
C ARG A 25 -5.06 -2.31 10.89
N GLU A 26 -5.07 -2.57 9.58
CA GLU A 26 -5.12 -3.93 9.06
C GLU A 26 -3.86 -4.73 9.42
N GLY A 27 -2.68 -4.15 9.26
CA GLY A 27 -1.41 -4.78 9.63
C GLY A 27 -1.36 -5.23 11.10
N VAL A 28 -1.84 -4.40 12.03
CA VAL A 28 -1.95 -4.75 13.46
C VAL A 28 -2.79 -6.01 13.68
N HIS A 29 -3.88 -6.19 12.91
CA HIS A 29 -4.72 -7.38 13.02
C HIS A 29 -4.16 -8.61 12.30
N LEU A 30 -3.40 -8.41 11.21
CA LEU A 30 -2.83 -9.50 10.41
C LEU A 30 -1.54 -10.07 11.00
N LEU A 31 -0.67 -9.23 11.56
CA LEU A 31 0.65 -9.63 12.02
C LEU A 31 0.61 -10.78 13.04
N PRO A 32 -0.26 -10.78 14.08
CA PRO A 32 -0.39 -11.91 14.99
C PRO A 32 -0.86 -13.20 14.30
N LYS A 33 -1.75 -13.09 13.30
CA LYS A 33 -2.23 -14.25 12.52
C LYS A 33 -1.11 -14.85 11.66
N LEU A 34 -0.16 -14.01 11.24
CA LEU A 34 1.06 -14.41 10.52
C LEU A 34 2.17 -14.93 11.44
N GLY A 35 1.92 -15.03 12.75
CA GLY A 35 2.88 -15.53 13.74
C GLY A 35 3.86 -14.49 14.26
N ALA A 36 3.67 -13.20 13.95
CA ALA A 36 4.45 -12.13 14.55
C ALA A 36 3.98 -11.85 15.98
N HIS A 37 4.89 -11.42 16.84
CA HIS A 37 4.52 -10.90 18.15
C HIS A 37 3.81 -9.55 18.00
N GLU A 38 2.76 -9.32 18.78
CA GLU A 38 1.98 -8.07 18.75
C GLU A 38 2.87 -6.83 18.98
N ALA A 39 3.87 -6.95 19.86
CA ALA A 39 4.86 -5.90 20.11
C ALA A 39 5.71 -5.54 18.89
N THR A 40 5.83 -6.42 17.88
CA THR A 40 6.57 -6.16 16.63
C THR A 40 5.82 -5.17 15.73
N ALA A 41 4.47 -5.20 15.72
CA ALA A 41 3.66 -4.28 14.92
C ALA A 41 3.82 -2.82 15.39
N LEU A 42 3.87 -2.62 16.70
CA LEU A 42 4.07 -1.33 17.36
C LEU A 42 5.55 -0.94 17.51
N GLY A 43 6.47 -1.80 17.05
CA GLY A 43 7.90 -1.60 17.18
C GLY A 43 8.52 -0.81 16.01
N PRO A 44 9.82 -0.47 16.11
CA PRO A 44 10.54 0.27 15.06
C PRO A 44 10.54 -0.44 13.70
N ALA A 45 10.55 -1.77 13.70
CA ALA A 45 10.50 -2.59 12.48
C ALA A 45 9.10 -2.67 11.84
N GLY A 46 8.04 -2.33 12.58
CA GLY A 46 6.67 -2.29 12.08
C GLY A 46 6.27 -0.86 11.69
N ILE A 47 5.75 -0.09 12.65
CA ILE A 47 5.30 1.29 12.41
C ILE A 47 6.43 2.22 11.98
N GLY A 48 7.66 2.02 12.50
CA GLY A 48 8.81 2.87 12.19
C GLY A 48 9.23 2.76 10.73
N ASP A 49 9.40 1.53 10.24
CA ASP A 49 9.76 1.26 8.84
C ASP A 49 8.63 1.64 7.87
N LEU A 50 7.37 1.36 8.25
CA LEU A 50 6.20 1.76 7.46
C LEU A 50 6.11 3.29 7.34
N PHE A 51 6.31 4.04 8.43
CA PHE A 51 6.22 5.49 8.46
C PHE A 51 7.34 6.14 7.64
N VAL A 52 8.59 5.71 7.84
CA VAL A 52 9.74 6.23 7.09
C VAL A 52 9.62 5.92 5.59
N THR A 53 9.19 4.71 5.24
CA THR A 53 9.00 4.31 3.84
C THR A 53 7.83 5.05 3.18
N ALA A 54 6.72 5.25 3.90
CA ALA A 54 5.58 6.00 3.40
C ALA A 54 5.89 7.50 3.25
N THR A 55 6.72 8.07 4.12
CA THR A 55 7.05 9.51 4.14
C THR A 55 8.28 9.89 3.32
N SER A 56 9.05 8.91 2.82
CA SER A 56 10.27 9.17 2.06
C SER A 56 10.00 9.93 0.75
N PRO A 57 10.57 11.14 0.58
CA PRO A 57 10.33 11.98 -0.61
C PRO A 57 11.01 11.45 -1.89
N HIS A 58 11.95 10.50 -1.76
CA HIS A 58 12.74 9.94 -2.86
C HIS A 58 12.53 8.42 -3.03
N GLY A 59 11.46 7.87 -2.45
CA GLY A 59 11.19 6.45 -2.51
C GLY A 59 10.61 6.01 -3.87
N ARG A 60 11.10 4.89 -4.40
CA ARG A 60 10.51 4.18 -5.57
C ARG A 60 9.00 3.95 -5.43
N ASN A 61 8.53 3.79 -4.20
CA ASN A 61 7.11 3.65 -3.85
C ASN A 61 6.27 4.91 -4.06
N ARG A 62 6.86 6.11 -3.92
CA ARG A 62 6.19 7.40 -4.17
C ARG A 62 6.12 7.66 -5.66
N GLU A 63 7.21 7.43 -6.39
CA GLU A 63 7.22 7.55 -7.85
C GLU A 63 6.17 6.64 -8.48
N MET A 64 6.11 5.38 -8.04
CA MET A 64 5.06 4.46 -8.50
C MET A 64 3.65 4.97 -8.17
N GLY A 65 3.42 5.48 -6.95
CA GLY A 65 2.12 6.03 -6.56
C GLY A 65 1.71 7.27 -7.38
N GLN A 66 2.66 8.12 -7.76
CA GLN A 66 2.41 9.27 -8.63
C GLN A 66 1.97 8.84 -10.03
N ARG A 67 2.68 7.87 -10.62
CA ARG A 67 2.37 7.31 -11.94
C ARG A 67 0.99 6.65 -11.98
N LEU A 68 0.67 5.85 -10.96
CA LEU A 68 -0.67 5.26 -10.81
C LEU A 68 -1.73 6.36 -10.65
N GLY A 69 -1.46 7.40 -9.84
CA GLY A 69 -2.34 8.56 -9.69
C GLY A 69 -2.52 9.41 -10.96
N GLU A 70 -1.63 9.27 -11.94
CA GLU A 70 -1.74 9.85 -13.27
C GLU A 70 -2.55 8.98 -14.25
N GLY A 71 -2.98 7.80 -13.81
CA GLY A 71 -3.74 6.84 -14.61
C GLY A 71 -2.88 5.87 -15.42
N GLN A 72 -1.56 5.82 -15.17
CA GLN A 72 -0.72 4.80 -15.79
C GLN A 72 -1.04 3.42 -15.22
N SER A 73 -0.97 2.38 -16.04
CA SER A 73 -0.98 0.99 -15.56
C SER A 73 0.33 0.65 -14.86
N LEU A 74 0.35 -0.43 -14.06
CA LEU A 74 1.59 -0.89 -13.42
C LEU A 74 2.66 -1.23 -14.47
N GLU A 75 2.29 -1.81 -15.60
CA GLU A 75 3.23 -2.14 -16.69
C GLU A 75 3.85 -0.87 -17.30
N GLN A 76 3.04 0.14 -17.59
CA GLN A 76 3.52 1.43 -18.08
C GLN A 76 4.49 2.06 -17.08
N ALA A 77 4.05 2.16 -15.81
CA ALA A 77 4.84 2.76 -14.75
C ALA A 77 6.17 2.00 -14.53
N THR A 78 6.14 0.66 -14.56
CA THR A 78 7.33 -0.16 -14.35
C THR A 78 8.29 -0.12 -15.53
N SER A 79 7.78 -0.02 -16.77
CA SER A 79 8.62 0.11 -17.97
C SER A 79 9.42 1.41 -18.01
N GLU A 80 8.91 2.46 -17.34
CA GLU A 80 9.54 3.77 -17.24
C GLU A 80 10.43 3.91 -15.98
N MET A 81 10.40 2.92 -15.08
CA MET A 81 11.20 2.89 -13.86
C MET A 81 12.42 1.97 -14.01
N VAL A 82 13.56 2.40 -13.47
CA VAL A 82 14.81 1.62 -13.50
C VAL A 82 14.71 0.31 -12.70
N MET A 83 13.82 0.25 -11.70
CA MET A 83 13.56 -0.95 -10.90
C MET A 83 12.12 -1.00 -10.37
N VAL A 84 11.55 -2.22 -10.31
CA VAL A 84 10.26 -2.48 -9.68
C VAL A 84 10.29 -2.09 -8.20
N ALA A 85 9.29 -1.35 -7.74
CA ALA A 85 9.16 -0.97 -6.34
C ALA A 85 8.96 -2.22 -5.46
N GLU A 86 9.73 -2.34 -4.36
CA GLU A 86 9.64 -3.47 -3.42
C GLU A 86 8.24 -3.66 -2.85
N GLY A 87 7.46 -2.58 -2.74
CA GLY A 87 6.07 -2.61 -2.32
C GLY A 87 5.19 -3.51 -3.19
N VAL A 88 5.44 -3.59 -4.51
CA VAL A 88 4.65 -4.42 -5.42
C VAL A 88 4.78 -5.90 -5.06
N ARG A 89 6.03 -6.36 -4.91
CA ARG A 89 6.31 -7.77 -4.57
C ARG A 89 5.78 -8.11 -3.19
N ALA A 90 6.03 -7.22 -2.21
CA ALA A 90 5.56 -7.43 -0.85
C ALA A 90 4.02 -7.54 -0.78
N THR A 91 3.29 -6.63 -1.43
CA THR A 91 1.83 -6.66 -1.46
C THR A 91 1.30 -7.96 -2.04
N ARG A 92 1.81 -8.41 -3.19
CA ARG A 92 1.39 -9.68 -3.81
C ARG A 92 1.67 -10.89 -2.91
N MET A 93 2.84 -10.92 -2.25
CA MET A 93 3.19 -11.98 -1.31
C MET A 93 2.25 -12.03 -0.10
N PHE A 94 1.92 -10.86 0.49
CA PHE A 94 0.98 -10.79 1.60
C PHE A 94 -0.43 -11.18 1.18
N ALA A 95 -0.92 -10.68 0.04
CA ALA A 95 -2.24 -11.01 -0.49
C ALA A 95 -2.40 -12.54 -0.69
N ALA A 96 -1.46 -13.18 -1.38
CA ALA A 96 -1.47 -14.62 -1.60
C ALA A 96 -1.41 -15.42 -0.28
N ARG A 97 -0.61 -14.93 0.69
CA ARG A 97 -0.51 -15.58 2.00
C ARG A 97 -1.83 -15.48 2.79
N ILE A 98 -2.45 -14.32 2.78
CA ILE A 98 -3.71 -14.05 3.47
C ILE A 98 -4.85 -14.87 2.87
N GLU A 99 -4.92 -14.96 1.54
CA GLU A 99 -5.88 -15.80 0.82
C GLU A 99 -5.74 -17.27 1.24
N SER A 100 -4.52 -17.79 1.34
CA SER A 100 -4.27 -19.17 1.81
C SER A 100 -4.68 -19.44 3.26
N MET A 101 -4.89 -18.39 4.06
CA MET A 101 -5.24 -18.46 5.48
C MET A 101 -6.74 -18.20 5.75
N ASP A 102 -7.53 -17.90 4.71
CA ASP A 102 -8.94 -17.51 4.82
C ASP A 102 -9.17 -16.34 5.81
N VAL A 103 -8.27 -15.34 5.75
CA VAL A 103 -8.33 -14.15 6.59
C VAL A 103 -8.76 -12.95 5.75
N SER A 104 -9.70 -12.16 6.26
CA SER A 104 -10.07 -10.89 5.63
C SER A 104 -8.98 -9.83 5.78
N ALA A 105 -8.54 -9.25 4.65
CA ALA A 105 -7.61 -8.12 4.57
C ALA A 105 -7.99 -7.14 3.42
N PRO A 106 -9.07 -6.37 3.57
CA PRO A 106 -9.57 -5.49 2.52
C PRO A 106 -8.53 -4.52 1.93
N PHE A 107 -7.62 -3.97 2.75
CA PHE A 107 -6.63 -3.00 2.28
C PHE A 107 -5.54 -3.67 1.43
N VAL A 108 -4.93 -4.75 1.91
CA VAL A 108 -3.91 -5.50 1.16
C VAL A 108 -4.50 -6.09 -0.11
N THR A 109 -5.71 -6.64 -0.06
CA THR A 109 -6.42 -7.17 -1.23
C THR A 109 -6.73 -6.08 -2.25
N ALA A 110 -7.29 -4.94 -1.83
CA ALA A 110 -7.59 -3.85 -2.75
C ALA A 110 -6.32 -3.25 -3.37
N LEU A 111 -5.23 -3.15 -2.59
CA LEU A 111 -3.95 -2.70 -3.11
C LEU A 111 -3.38 -3.70 -4.13
N ALA A 112 -3.48 -5.01 -3.88
CA ALA A 112 -3.05 -6.02 -4.85
C ALA A 112 -3.84 -5.92 -6.16
N ALA A 113 -5.17 -5.81 -6.09
CA ALA A 113 -6.03 -5.64 -7.25
C ALA A 113 -5.67 -4.38 -8.07
N LEU A 114 -5.34 -3.27 -7.41
CA LEU A 114 -4.89 -2.05 -8.09
C LEU A 114 -3.57 -2.29 -8.83
N LEU A 115 -2.63 -2.98 -8.21
CA LEU A 115 -1.32 -3.28 -8.79
C LEU A 115 -1.41 -4.28 -9.94
N ASP A 116 -2.36 -5.21 -9.89
CA ASP A 116 -2.59 -6.22 -10.93
C ASP A 116 -3.48 -5.69 -12.07
N GLY A 117 -3.95 -4.43 -11.97
CA GLY A 117 -4.74 -3.77 -12.99
C GLY A 117 -6.20 -4.23 -13.03
N GLU A 118 -6.67 -4.89 -11.98
CA GLU A 118 -8.05 -5.37 -11.83
C GLU A 118 -9.00 -4.25 -11.40
N THR A 119 -8.46 -3.18 -10.82
CA THR A 119 -9.20 -1.99 -10.40
C THR A 119 -8.41 -0.71 -10.68
N ASP A 120 -9.07 0.45 -10.58
CA ASP A 120 -8.44 1.76 -10.72
C ASP A 120 -8.23 2.46 -9.37
N VAL A 121 -7.55 3.61 -9.39
CA VAL A 121 -7.23 4.37 -8.18
C VAL A 121 -8.49 4.81 -7.44
N ASP A 122 -9.54 5.25 -8.15
CA ASP A 122 -10.73 5.77 -7.49
C ASP A 122 -11.55 4.66 -6.82
N ALA A 123 -11.63 3.49 -7.46
CA ALA A 123 -12.20 2.29 -6.88
C ALA A 123 -11.40 1.78 -5.68
N PHE A 124 -10.07 1.75 -5.76
CA PHE A 124 -9.19 1.43 -4.63
C PHE A 124 -9.45 2.37 -3.44
N LEU A 125 -9.41 3.69 -3.68
CA LEU A 125 -9.65 4.70 -2.65
C LEU A 125 -11.03 4.54 -2.00
N SER A 126 -12.06 4.25 -2.81
CA SER A 126 -13.41 4.03 -2.30
C SER A 126 -13.48 2.80 -1.40
N ALA A 127 -12.81 1.70 -1.78
CA ALA A 127 -12.79 0.47 -1.01
C ALA A 127 -12.12 0.63 0.36
N VAL A 128 -11.02 1.38 0.43
CA VAL A 128 -10.18 1.44 1.65
C VAL A 128 -10.50 2.61 2.59
N LEU A 129 -11.23 3.64 2.13
CA LEU A 129 -11.56 4.82 2.93
C LEU A 129 -13.00 4.81 3.47
N GLN A 130 -13.86 3.89 3.00
CA GLN A 130 -15.24 3.74 3.49
C GLN A 130 -15.37 2.73 4.63
N GLY A 131 -14.25 2.19 5.15
CA GLY A 131 -14.19 1.14 6.18
C GLY A 131 -13.70 1.59 7.56
#